data_AF-A0A0C1NC92-F1
#
_entry.id   AF-A0A0C1NC92-F1
#
_cell.length_a   1.000
_cell.length_b   1.000
_cell.length_c   1.000
_cell.angle_alpha   90.00
_cell.angle_beta   90.00
_cell.angle_gamma   90.00
#
_symmetry.space_group_name_H-M   'P 1'
#
loop_
_entity.id
_entity.type
_entity.pdbx_description
1 polymer ?
#
loop_
_entity_poly.entity_id
_entity_poly.type
_entity_poly.pdbx_seq_one_letter_code
_entity_poly.pdbx_strand_id
1 'polypeptide(L)'
;MNSVTQTTLPTLKNGNSGIAVSILQRLLMFQSISVPRLSLKVDGIFGRSTEAAVKDFQKSRGLSVDGVVGLKTWQELSALPGDGEEIV
;
A
#
# COMPACT_ATOMS: atom_id res chain seq x y z
N MET A 1 -12.90 -7.87 22.27
CA MET A 1 -11.53 -7.38 22.00
C MET A 1 -11.49 -6.83 20.57
N ASN A 2 -12.04 -5.63 20.45
CA ASN A 2 -11.79 -4.54 19.51
C ASN A 2 -11.38 -4.93 18.08
N SER A 3 -12.38 -5.39 17.33
CA SER A 3 -12.69 -4.86 16.00
C SER A 3 -11.73 -5.17 14.85
N VAL A 4 -11.99 -6.30 14.20
CA VAL A 4 -11.69 -6.58 12.78
C VAL A 4 -12.41 -5.62 11.80
N THR A 5 -12.76 -4.40 12.22
CA THR A 5 -13.64 -3.47 11.49
C THR A 5 -12.83 -2.53 10.60
N GLN A 6 -12.81 -2.82 9.29
CA GLN A 6 -13.20 -1.93 8.19
C GLN A 6 -12.43 -2.29 6.92
N THR A 7 -13.12 -3.03 6.07
CA THR A 7 -12.84 -3.24 4.64
C THR A 7 -13.08 -1.94 3.85
N THR A 8 -12.46 -0.85 4.27
CA THR A 8 -12.38 0.41 3.51
C THR A 8 -10.91 0.76 3.45
N LEU A 9 -10.28 0.57 2.29
CA LEU A 9 -8.83 0.77 2.07
C LEU A 9 -8.39 2.09 2.71
N PRO A 10 -7.79 2.06 3.92
CA PRO A 10 -7.50 3.29 4.63
C PRO A 10 -6.26 3.93 4.00
N THR A 11 -6.15 5.24 4.13
CA THR A 11 -4.98 5.95 3.65
C THR A 11 -3.77 5.54 4.50
N LEU A 12 -2.82 4.82 3.90
CA LEU A 12 -1.61 4.36 4.60
C LEU A 12 -0.48 5.38 4.46
N LYS A 13 0.18 5.67 5.57
CA LYS A 13 1.36 6.53 5.64
C LYS A 13 2.39 5.97 6.61
N ASN A 14 3.55 6.62 6.66
CA ASN A 14 4.61 6.29 7.60
C ASN A 14 4.09 6.18 9.04
N GLY A 15 4.41 5.06 9.69
CA GLY A 15 3.93 4.73 11.03
C GLY A 15 2.63 3.92 11.08
N ASN A 16 1.89 3.77 9.98
CA ASN A 16 0.77 2.82 9.94
C ASN A 16 1.28 1.37 9.95
N SER A 17 0.53 0.51 10.62
CA SER A 17 0.84 -0.91 10.75
C SER A 17 -0.44 -1.72 10.63
N GLY A 18 -0.36 -2.92 10.06
CA GLY A 18 -1.49 -3.85 9.95
C GLY A 18 -1.52 -4.62 8.62
N ILE A 19 -2.57 -5.42 8.46
CA ILE A 19 -2.77 -6.30 7.30
C ILE A 19 -2.75 -5.51 5.97
N ALA A 20 -3.36 -4.32 5.96
CA ALA A 20 -3.35 -3.44 4.78
C ALA A 20 -1.92 -3.08 4.35
N VAL A 21 -1.01 -2.82 5.31
CA VAL A 21 0.39 -2.52 4.99
C VAL A 21 1.11 -3.77 4.46
N SER A 22 0.82 -4.96 5.00
CA SER A 22 1.40 -6.20 4.48
C SER A 22 0.98 -6.45 3.03
N ILE A 23 -0.29 -6.19 2.71
CA ILE A 23 -0.81 -6.29 1.34
C ILE A 23 -0.10 -5.28 0.44
N LEU A 24 -0.01 -4.01 0.86
CA LEU A 24 0.70 -2.96 0.15
C LEU A 24 2.16 -3.35 -0.12
N GLN A 25 2.89 -3.81 0.88
CA GLN A 25 4.29 -4.21 0.75
C GLN A 25 4.46 -5.35 -0.24
N ARG A 26 3.54 -6.33 -0.23
CA ARG A 26 3.55 -7.42 -1.21
C ARG A 26 3.30 -6.89 -2.63
N LEU A 27 2.32 -6.02 -2.83
CA LEU A 27 2.03 -5.42 -4.14
C LEU A 27 3.19 -4.57 -4.66
N LEU A 28 3.79 -3.74 -3.79
CA LEU A 28 4.98 -2.96 -4.09
C LEU A 28 6.17 -3.87 -4.43
N MET A 29 6.31 -5.04 -3.81
CA MET A 29 7.40 -5.97 -4.16
C MET A 29 7.31 -6.47 -5.61
N PHE A 30 6.10 -6.58 -6.16
CA PHE A 30 5.86 -6.93 -7.57
C PHE A 30 6.03 -5.74 -8.51
N GLN A 31 5.57 -4.55 -8.11
CA GLN A 31 5.55 -3.36 -8.97
C GLN A 31 6.74 -2.41 -8.81
N SER A 32 7.53 -2.52 -7.74
CA SER A 32 8.65 -1.59 -7.48
C SER A 32 9.82 -1.89 -8.39
N ILE A 33 10.32 -0.82 -9.02
CA ILE A 33 11.42 -0.86 -9.98
C ILE A 33 12.69 -0.32 -9.31
N SER A 34 12.59 0.72 -8.48
CA SER A 34 13.77 1.36 -7.88
C SER A 34 14.15 0.84 -6.50
N VAL A 35 13.25 0.17 -5.77
CA VAL A 35 13.58 -0.38 -4.45
C VAL A 35 13.95 -1.86 -4.61
N PRO A 36 15.17 -2.27 -4.23
CA PRO A 36 15.53 -3.67 -4.30
C PRO A 36 14.56 -4.48 -3.45
N ARG A 37 13.98 -5.54 -4.03
CA ARG A 37 13.01 -6.44 -3.37
C ARG A 37 13.49 -6.95 -2.01
N LEU A 38 14.81 -7.00 -1.80
CA LEU A 38 15.44 -7.42 -0.56
C LEU A 38 15.33 -6.38 0.57
N SER A 39 15.15 -5.10 0.27
CA SER A 39 15.01 -4.01 1.25
C SER A 39 13.57 -3.78 1.70
N LEU A 40 12.59 -4.36 1.01
CA LEU A 40 11.17 -4.25 1.35
C LEU A 40 10.72 -5.52 2.08
N LYS A 41 10.57 -5.41 3.40
CA LYS A 41 10.12 -6.53 4.24
C LYS A 41 8.60 -6.45 4.45
N VAL A 42 7.90 -7.55 4.19
CA VAL A 42 6.43 -7.66 4.32
C VAL A 42 6.05 -7.92 5.78
N ASP A 43 6.45 -7.01 6.67
CA ASP A 43 6.17 -7.12 8.12
C ASP A 43 4.81 -6.51 8.50
N GLY A 44 4.12 -5.87 7.56
CA GLY A 44 2.92 -5.10 7.85
C GLY A 44 3.20 -3.79 8.58
N ILE A 45 4.42 -3.27 8.50
CA ILE A 45 4.84 -2.02 9.15
C ILE A 45 5.30 -1.03 8.10
N PHE A 46 4.67 0.14 8.03
CA PHE A 46 4.97 1.16 7.05
C PHE A 46 6.18 1.97 7.52
N GLY A 47 7.37 1.44 7.22
CA GLY A 47 8.65 2.08 7.52
C GLY A 47 9.21 2.88 6.34
N ARG A 48 10.44 3.38 6.50
CA ARG A 48 11.14 4.17 5.47
C ARG A 48 11.31 3.42 4.15
N SER A 49 11.58 2.11 4.18
CA SER A 49 11.69 1.30 2.96
C SER A 49 10.36 1.22 2.19
N THR A 50 9.24 1.08 2.89
CA THR A 50 7.90 1.06 2.28
C THR A 50 7.54 2.43 1.73
N GLU A 51 7.84 3.50 2.46
CA GLU A 51 7.63 4.87 1.97
C GLU A 51 8.42 5.15 0.69
N ALA A 52 9.70 4.76 0.64
CA ALA A 52 10.52 4.92 -0.56
C ALA A 52 9.93 4.14 -1.76
N ALA A 53 9.44 2.91 -1.52
CA ALA A 53 8.80 2.11 -2.56
C ALA A 53 7.48 2.72 -3.05
N VAL A 54 6.67 3.28 -2.14
CA VAL A 54 5.44 4.00 -2.48
C VAL A 54 5.75 5.24 -3.32
N LYS A 55 6.74 6.04 -2.92
CA LYS A 55 7.13 7.25 -3.64
C LYS A 55 7.62 6.92 -5.05
N ASP A 56 8.44 5.88 -5.18
CA ASP A 56 8.90 5.41 -6.49
C ASP A 56 7.74 4.94 -7.37
N PHE A 57 6.84 4.14 -6.80
CA PHE A 57 5.65 3.66 -7.49
C PHE A 57 4.77 4.83 -7.97
N GLN A 58 4.50 5.79 -7.10
CA GLN A 58 3.75 6.99 -7.42
C GLN A 58 4.41 7.77 -8.55
N LYS A 59 5.74 7.93 -8.50
CA LYS A 59 6.51 8.62 -9.55
C LYS A 59 6.43 7.88 -10.88
N SER A 60 6.54 6.55 -10.87
CA SER A 60 6.45 5.72 -12.08
C SER A 60 5.05 5.74 -12.71
N ARG A 61 4.01 5.92 -11.90
CA ARG A 61 2.61 6.01 -12.35
C ARG A 61 2.15 7.44 -12.66
N GLY A 62 3.01 8.45 -12.45
CA GLY A 62 2.64 9.86 -12.62
C GLY A 62 1.63 10.36 -11.56
N LEU A 63 1.55 9.69 -10.41
CA LEU A 63 0.76 10.10 -9.26
C LEU A 63 1.52 11.11 -8.38
N SER A 64 0.79 11.77 -7.47
CA SER A 64 1.40 12.62 -6.45
C SER A 64 2.31 11.82 -5.53
N VAL A 65 3.60 12.17 -5.49
CA VAL A 65 4.68 11.46 -4.78
C VAL A 65 4.73 11.88 -3.30
N ASP A 66 3.59 11.80 -2.62
CA ASP A 66 3.48 12.19 -1.22
C ASP A 66 4.00 11.10 -0.27
N GLY A 67 4.19 9.87 -0.77
CA GLY A 67 4.53 8.71 0.05
C GLY A 67 3.35 8.18 0.87
N VAL A 68 2.15 8.67 0.56
CA VAL A 68 0.89 8.29 1.19
C VAL A 68 0.06 7.47 0.21
N VAL A 69 -0.35 6.27 0.62
CA VAL A 69 -1.16 5.35 -0.19
C VAL A 69 -2.64 5.60 0.12
N GLY A 70 -3.22 6.54 -0.63
CA GLY A 70 -4.67 6.75 -0.65
C GLY A 70 -5.37 5.86 -1.69
N LEU A 71 -6.68 6.05 -1.84
CA LEU A 71 -7.52 5.28 -2.77
C LEU A 71 -6.96 5.26 -4.21
N LYS A 72 -6.48 6.38 -4.73
CA LYS A 72 -5.89 6.44 -6.09
C LYS A 72 -4.65 5.56 -6.22
N THR A 73 -3.78 5.56 -5.22
CA THR A 73 -2.59 4.70 -5.22
C THR A 73 -2.98 3.23 -5.06
N TRP A 74 -4.00 2.94 -4.25
CA TRP A 74 -4.56 1.60 -4.14
C TRP A 74 -5.14 1.10 -5.46
N GLN A 75 -5.90 1.92 -6.19
CA GLN A 75 -6.45 1.56 -7.51
C GLN A 75 -5.35 1.20 -8.50
N GLU A 76 -4.26 1.97 -8.55
CA GLU A 76 -3.11 1.69 -9.42
C GLU A 76 -2.31 0.45 -8.96
N LEU A 77 -2.26 0.17 -7.66
CA LEU A 77 -1.55 -0.98 -7.10
C LEU A 77 -2.31 -2.29 -7.25
N SER A 78 -3.62 -2.27 -6.96
CA SER A 78 -4.44 -3.46 -6.91
C SER A 78 -5.05 -3.82 -8.25
N ALA A 79 -5.30 -2.84 -9.14
CA ALA A 79 -6.11 -3.03 -10.34
C ALA A 79 -7.36 -3.90 -10.05
N LEU A 80 -7.89 -3.82 -8.83
CA LEU A 80 -9.18 -4.40 -8.48
C LEU A 80 -10.22 -3.37 -8.93
N PRO A 81 -11.20 -3.75 -9.76
CA PRO A 81 -12.40 -2.93 -9.92
C PRO A 81 -12.94 -2.63 -8.51
N GLY A 82 -13.41 -1.40 -8.35
CA GLY A 82 -13.86 -0.89 -7.06
C GLY A 82 -15.11 -1.63 -6.61
N ASP A 83 -14.93 -2.80 -6.00
CA ASP A 83 -16.03 -3.57 -5.49
C ASP A 83 -16.03 -3.41 -3.97
N GLY A 84 -16.73 -2.34 -3.55
CA GLY A 84 -17.43 -2.36 -2.28
C GLY A 84 -18.54 -3.41 -2.32
N GLU A 85 -18.18 -4.67 -2.55
CA GLU A 85 -19.11 -5.79 -2.49
C GLU A 85 -19.01 -6.44 -1.11
N GLU A 86 -19.85 -5.89 -0.25
CA GLU A 86 -20.60 -6.58 0.80
C GLU A 86 -20.70 -8.10 0.58
N ILE A 87 -20.07 -8.87 1.47
CA ILE A 87 -20.50 -10.23 1.76
C ILE A 87 -21.22 -10.21 3.11
N VAL A 88 -22.54 -10.31 2.99
CA VAL A 88 -23.57 -10.42 4.04
C VAL A 88 -23.31 -11.54 5.04
#